data_AF-A0A933G4V4-F1
#
_entry.id   AF-A0A933G4V4-F1
#
_cell.length_a   1.000
_cell.length_b   1.000
_cell.length_c   1.000
_cell.angle_alpha   90.00
_cell.angle_beta   90.00
_cell.angle_gamma   90.00
#
_symmetry.space_group_name_H-M   'P 1'
#
loop_
_entity.id
_entity.type
_entity.pdbx_description
1 polymer ?
#
loop_
_entity_poly.entity_id
_entity_poly.type
_entity_poly.pdbx_seq_one_letter_code
_entity_poly.pdbx_strand_id
1 'polypeptide(L)'
;MNRAAVIVTIVLGLSAAAATAQQSPGPTERRERPRQRDRGPQPGAGAEGQRPPRLPIITALDADGDGVLSAEEIAKSAESLKKLDKDGDGKLSAEEFLPARPGGFGGPGGPRTGGPAGREPGARRTPGGPPDGPAGPPDDRAGAGEAAFESSPLPKDDAEKKILAVLDDMDKNARRGMMSVPRDDGRYLRLLAESLNPKNVVEIGTSHGYSAVWLCLALRTTGGKLTTFEIDAQRAALARANFKRAGVESLVTLVEGDAHEEVSKLKDPIDLLFLDADKEGYLDYLEKLLPLVRPGGLIVAHNMNARQADPRYVKAITTNPQLETLFVNLGSSDIGVTLKKR
;
A
#
# COMPACT_ATOMS: atom_id res chain seq x y z
N MET A 1 20.23 -47.13 -36.84
CA MET A 1 19.60 -48.27 -36.12
C MET A 1 19.85 -48.01 -34.64
N ASN A 2 18.92 -47.81 -33.71
CA ASN A 2 17.47 -48.04 -33.62
C ASN A 2 16.77 -46.80 -33.04
N ARG A 3 15.64 -46.41 -33.64
CA ARG A 3 14.68 -45.47 -33.04
C ARG A 3 13.59 -46.29 -32.35
N ALA A 4 13.46 -46.18 -31.04
CA ALA A 4 12.34 -46.74 -30.30
C ALA A 4 11.18 -45.72 -30.31
N ALA A 5 10.12 -46.06 -31.03
CA ALA A 5 8.87 -45.32 -31.04
C ALA A 5 8.03 -45.72 -29.82
N VAL A 6 7.72 -44.75 -28.95
CA VAL A 6 6.73 -44.93 -27.89
C VAL A 6 5.39 -44.46 -28.44
N ILE A 7 4.50 -45.41 -28.68
CA ILE A 7 3.10 -45.18 -29.04
C ILE A 7 2.34 -44.91 -27.73
N VAL A 8 1.88 -43.67 -27.54
CA VAL A 8 0.95 -43.31 -26.47
C VAL A 8 -0.47 -43.37 -27.04
N THR A 9 -1.24 -44.37 -26.60
CA THR A 9 -2.65 -44.52 -26.94
C THR A 9 -3.49 -43.58 -26.09
N ILE A 10 -4.15 -42.62 -26.75
CA ILE A 10 -5.17 -41.75 -26.17
C ILE A 10 -6.48 -42.54 -26.03
N VAL A 11 -6.95 -42.75 -24.80
CA VAL A 11 -8.31 -43.27 -24.54
C VAL A 11 -9.22 -42.09 -24.22
N LEU A 12 -10.11 -41.77 -25.16
CA LEU A 12 -11.25 -40.88 -24.99
C LEU A 12 -12.37 -41.65 -24.27
N GLY A 13 -12.66 -41.26 -23.03
CA GLY A 13 -13.84 -41.69 -22.29
C GLY A 13 -14.84 -40.53 -22.17
N LEU A 14 -16.01 -40.71 -22.77
CA LEU A 14 -17.12 -39.75 -22.82
C LEU A 14 -18.23 -40.17 -21.82
N SER A 15 -18.88 -39.16 -21.21
CA SER A 15 -20.22 -39.18 -20.55
C SER A 15 -20.37 -39.98 -19.23
N ALA A 16 -21.20 -39.60 -18.26
CA ALA A 16 -22.36 -38.71 -18.25
C ALA A 16 -22.56 -38.06 -16.85
N ALA A 17 -23.22 -36.90 -16.85
CA ALA A 17 -23.76 -36.24 -15.67
C ALA A 17 -24.99 -36.99 -15.13
N ALA A 18 -25.11 -37.06 -13.81
CA ALA A 18 -26.37 -37.31 -13.12
C ALA A 18 -26.47 -36.36 -11.93
N ALA A 19 -27.26 -35.31 -12.10
CA ALA A 19 -27.75 -34.45 -11.04
C ALA A 19 -28.80 -35.23 -10.23
N THR A 20 -28.68 -35.24 -8.91
CA THR A 20 -29.81 -35.52 -8.01
C THR A 20 -29.80 -34.49 -6.90
N ALA A 21 -30.90 -33.74 -6.87
CA ALA A 21 -31.25 -32.78 -5.84
C ALA A 21 -31.99 -33.50 -4.71
N GLN A 22 -31.66 -33.18 -3.47
CA GLN A 22 -32.42 -33.38 -2.22
C GLN A 22 -31.50 -32.92 -1.08
N GLN A 23 -31.86 -32.15 -0.06
CA GLN A 23 -33.06 -31.42 0.34
C GLN A 23 -32.58 -30.63 1.58
N SER A 24 -32.80 -29.33 1.64
CA SER A 24 -32.49 -28.51 2.83
C SER A 24 -33.44 -28.83 3.98
N PRO A 25 -32.98 -28.93 5.24
CA PRO A 25 -33.84 -28.67 6.38
C PRO A 25 -33.87 -27.15 6.68
N GLY A 26 -35.07 -26.68 6.99
CA GLY A 26 -35.43 -25.27 7.22
C GLY A 26 -34.87 -24.65 8.52
N PRO A 27 -35.37 -23.45 8.86
CA PRO A 27 -34.67 -22.49 9.69
C PRO A 27 -34.78 -22.83 11.18
N THR A 28 -33.65 -23.08 11.84
CA THR A 28 -33.60 -23.08 13.30
C THR A 28 -33.76 -21.67 13.84
N GLU A 29 -34.72 -21.56 14.74
CA GLU A 29 -35.27 -20.37 15.38
C GLU A 29 -34.21 -19.42 15.96
N ARG A 30 -34.37 -18.14 15.63
CA ARG A 30 -33.77 -17.03 16.38
C ARG A 30 -34.27 -17.08 17.82
N ARG A 31 -33.41 -17.47 18.76
CA ARG A 31 -33.61 -17.14 20.17
C ARG A 31 -33.31 -15.66 20.38
N GLU A 32 -34.38 -14.90 20.55
CA GLU A 32 -34.38 -13.54 21.06
C GLU A 32 -33.61 -13.47 22.38
N ARG A 33 -32.64 -12.55 22.47
CA ARG A 33 -32.08 -12.11 23.76
C ARG A 33 -32.77 -10.79 24.14
N PRO A 34 -33.18 -10.61 25.41
CA PRO A 34 -34.01 -9.48 25.80
C PRO A 34 -33.27 -8.14 25.70
N ARG A 35 -34.03 -7.11 25.30
CA ARG A 35 -33.63 -5.70 25.35
C ARG A 35 -33.37 -5.26 26.80
N GLN A 36 -32.25 -4.54 26.94
CA GLN A 36 -32.11 -3.27 27.64
C GLN A 36 -32.62 -3.18 29.09
N ARG A 37 -31.68 -3.20 30.05
CA ARG A 37 -31.87 -2.57 31.35
C ARG A 37 -31.16 -1.22 31.36
N ASP A 38 -31.94 -0.19 31.67
CA ASP A 38 -31.52 1.15 32.05
C ASP A 38 -30.28 1.14 32.96
N ARG A 39 -29.27 1.90 32.56
CA ARG A 39 -28.36 2.56 33.50
C ARG A 39 -28.34 4.03 33.14
N GLY A 40 -29.02 4.82 33.97
CA GLY A 40 -28.84 6.26 34.05
C GLY A 40 -27.40 6.64 34.44
N PRO A 41 -27.07 7.93 34.36
CA PRO A 41 -25.70 8.40 34.22
C PRO A 41 -24.97 8.33 35.56
N GLN A 42 -23.71 7.89 35.54
CA GLN A 42 -22.82 8.03 36.68
C GLN A 42 -21.61 8.89 36.27
N PRO A 43 -21.31 9.98 37.03
CA PRO A 43 -20.28 10.93 36.68
C PRO A 43 -18.91 10.45 37.19
N GLY A 44 -17.87 10.64 36.38
CA GLY A 44 -16.49 10.33 36.73
C GLY A 44 -15.55 11.28 36.00
N ALA A 45 -14.88 12.11 36.78
CA ALA A 45 -14.03 13.20 36.38
C ALA A 45 -12.71 12.78 35.71
N GLY A 46 -12.18 13.67 34.86
CA GLY A 46 -10.74 13.93 34.78
C GLY A 46 -9.95 13.19 33.71
N ALA A 47 -9.93 13.73 32.50
CA ALA A 47 -8.73 13.89 31.66
C ALA A 47 -9.10 14.69 30.41
N GLU A 48 -8.91 16.02 30.43
CA GLU A 48 -8.84 16.83 29.22
C GLU A 48 -7.57 16.45 28.44
N GLY A 49 -7.59 15.29 27.78
CA GLY A 49 -6.68 15.02 26.69
C GLY A 49 -7.13 15.91 25.53
N GLN A 50 -6.33 16.93 25.21
CA GLN A 50 -6.50 17.75 24.02
C GLN A 50 -6.69 16.83 22.81
N ARG A 51 -7.94 16.72 22.33
CA ARG A 51 -8.21 16.17 21.02
C ARG A 51 -7.40 17.02 20.03
N PRO A 52 -6.62 16.42 19.12
CA PRO A 52 -5.91 17.21 18.12
C PRO A 52 -6.92 18.11 17.39
N PRO A 53 -6.54 19.36 17.07
CA PRO A 53 -7.47 20.30 16.45
C PRO A 53 -8.05 19.66 15.19
N ARG A 54 -9.39 19.51 15.16
CA ARG A 54 -10.08 18.96 13.99
C ARG A 54 -9.78 19.87 12.80
N LEU A 55 -9.35 19.27 11.69
CA LEU A 55 -9.06 20.02 10.47
C LEU A 55 -10.32 20.79 10.04
N PRO A 56 -10.21 22.06 9.61
CA PRO A 56 -11.34 22.88 9.18
C PRO A 56 -12.27 22.17 8.18
N ILE A 57 -11.72 21.36 7.28
CA ILE A 57 -12.51 20.58 6.32
C ILE A 57 -13.41 19.52 6.97
N ILE A 58 -12.91 18.84 8.00
CA ILE A 58 -13.68 17.83 8.71
C ILE A 58 -14.79 18.51 9.51
N THR A 59 -14.48 19.65 10.14
CA THR A 59 -15.45 20.46 10.88
C THR A 59 -16.54 21.07 9.98
N ALA A 60 -16.24 21.34 8.71
CA ALA A 60 -17.24 21.84 7.77
C ALA A 60 -18.18 20.74 7.26
N LEU A 61 -17.71 19.50 7.17
CA LEU A 61 -18.49 18.37 6.66
C LEU A 61 -19.34 17.70 7.75
N ASP A 62 -18.81 17.60 8.97
CA ASP A 62 -19.47 17.06 10.17
C ASP A 62 -20.22 18.20 10.89
N ALA A 63 -21.40 18.53 10.38
CA ALA A 63 -22.15 19.73 10.78
C ALA A 63 -22.77 19.60 12.17
N ASP A 64 -23.12 18.37 12.59
CA ASP A 64 -23.60 18.10 13.94
C ASP A 64 -22.49 17.75 14.94
N GLY A 65 -21.27 17.50 14.45
CA GLY A 65 -20.07 17.33 15.26
C GLY A 65 -19.97 15.96 15.94
N ASP A 66 -20.82 15.00 15.56
CA ASP A 66 -20.87 13.67 16.16
C ASP A 66 -19.68 12.78 15.74
N GLY A 67 -18.94 13.20 14.70
CA GLY A 67 -17.76 12.52 14.17
C GLY A 67 -18.06 11.47 13.10
N VAL A 68 -19.29 11.43 12.57
CA VAL A 68 -19.76 10.52 11.52
C VAL A 68 -20.49 11.33 10.45
N LEU A 69 -20.08 11.19 9.18
CA LEU A 69 -20.77 11.86 8.09
C LEU A 69 -22.06 11.13 7.71
N SER A 70 -23.20 11.76 7.96
CA SER A 70 -24.52 11.30 7.54
C SER A 70 -24.74 11.51 6.02
N ALA A 71 -25.73 10.80 5.46
CA ALA A 71 -26.08 10.95 4.05
C ALA A 71 -26.57 12.38 3.73
N GLU A 72 -27.26 13.00 4.67
CA GLU A 72 -27.75 14.37 4.60
C GLU A 72 -26.61 15.40 4.59
N GLU A 73 -25.54 15.17 5.36
CA GLU A 73 -24.35 16.03 5.38
C GLU A 73 -23.50 15.87 4.13
N ILE A 74 -23.36 14.64 3.62
CA ILE A 74 -22.70 14.38 2.34
C ILE A 74 -23.45 15.11 1.20
N ALA A 75 -24.78 15.07 1.21
CA ALA A 75 -25.60 15.78 0.22
C ALA A 75 -25.44 17.31 0.29
N LYS A 76 -25.15 17.87 1.47
CA LYS A 76 -24.93 19.32 1.69
C LYS A 76 -23.46 19.74 1.64
N SER A 77 -22.54 18.79 1.43
CA SER A 77 -21.10 19.01 1.46
C SER A 77 -20.65 20.14 0.54
N ALA A 78 -21.23 20.26 -0.66
CA ALA A 78 -20.89 21.31 -1.61
C ALA A 78 -21.15 22.73 -1.08
N GLU A 79 -22.20 22.93 -0.27
CA GLU A 79 -22.50 24.23 0.34
C GLU A 79 -21.61 24.50 1.55
N SER A 80 -21.31 23.47 2.34
CA SER A 80 -20.42 23.61 3.49
C SER A 80 -18.97 23.86 3.09
N LEU A 81 -18.48 23.21 2.02
CA LEU A 81 -17.12 23.38 1.52
C LEU A 81 -16.90 24.75 0.86
N LYS A 82 -17.92 25.33 0.22
CA LYS A 82 -17.84 26.71 -0.30
C LYS A 82 -17.57 27.77 0.76
N LYS A 83 -17.86 27.49 2.05
CA LYS A 83 -17.56 28.41 3.16
C LYS A 83 -16.08 28.43 3.53
N LEU A 84 -15.31 27.44 3.07
CA LEU A 84 -13.86 27.35 3.28
C LEU A 84 -13.07 28.04 2.16
N ASP A 85 -13.66 28.20 0.97
CA ASP A 85 -13.09 28.93 -0.17
C ASP A 85 -13.14 30.44 0.11
N LYS A 86 -12.03 30.97 0.63
CA LYS A 86 -11.88 32.35 1.07
C LYS A 86 -11.49 33.28 -0.07
N ASP A 87 -10.76 32.78 -1.06
CA ASP A 87 -10.34 33.58 -2.20
C ASP A 87 -11.34 33.54 -3.37
N GLY A 88 -12.33 32.66 -3.31
CA GLY A 88 -13.47 32.59 -4.22
C GLY A 88 -13.10 32.04 -5.60
N ASP A 89 -12.01 31.29 -5.70
CA ASP A 89 -11.51 30.74 -6.96
C ASP A 89 -12.23 29.43 -7.38
N GLY A 90 -13.12 28.92 -6.52
CA GLY A 90 -13.87 27.69 -6.72
C GLY A 90 -13.10 26.41 -6.39
N LYS A 91 -11.95 26.54 -5.73
CA LYS A 91 -11.10 25.43 -5.25
C LYS A 91 -10.86 25.61 -3.74
N LEU A 92 -10.30 24.58 -3.12
CA LEU A 92 -9.86 24.63 -1.72
C LEU A 92 -8.35 24.37 -1.67
N SER A 93 -7.61 25.40 -1.30
CA SER A 93 -6.16 25.38 -1.09
C SER A 93 -5.78 24.88 0.31
N ALA A 94 -4.54 24.43 0.48
CA ALA A 94 -4.06 23.90 1.76
C ALA A 94 -4.17 24.94 2.90
N GLU A 95 -4.04 26.22 2.56
CA GLU A 95 -4.19 27.37 3.43
C GLU A 95 -5.63 27.56 3.95
N GLU A 96 -6.62 27.03 3.24
CA GLU A 96 -8.05 27.19 3.54
C GLU A 96 -8.61 26.04 4.37
N PHE A 97 -8.15 24.81 4.11
CA PHE A 97 -8.68 23.62 4.75
C PHE A 97 -7.80 23.05 5.87
N LEU A 98 -6.61 23.61 6.10
CA LEU A 98 -5.74 23.30 7.24
C LEU A 98 -5.75 24.43 8.28
N PRO A 99 -5.52 24.13 9.56
CA PRO A 99 -5.40 25.16 10.59
C PRO A 99 -4.17 26.05 10.36
N ALA A 100 -4.32 27.36 10.57
CA ALA A 100 -3.21 28.30 10.52
C ALA A 100 -2.14 27.91 11.55
N ARG A 101 -0.88 27.78 11.10
CA ARG A 101 0.26 27.49 11.98
C ARG A 101 0.40 28.59 13.04
N PRO A 102 0.48 28.27 14.34
CA PRO A 102 0.93 29.23 15.36
C PRO A 102 2.37 29.67 15.03
N GLY A 103 2.62 30.98 14.97
CA GLY A 103 3.83 31.61 14.41
C GLY A 103 5.17 31.21 15.06
N GLY A 104 6.33 31.64 14.58
CA GLY A 104 6.71 32.48 13.45
C GLY A 104 8.24 32.54 13.39
N PHE A 105 8.81 32.71 12.21
CA PHE A 105 10.19 33.19 12.05
C PHE A 105 10.13 34.32 11.03
N GLY A 106 10.32 35.55 11.51
CA GLY A 106 10.41 36.75 10.70
C GLY A 106 11.81 36.96 10.15
N GLY A 107 11.87 37.54 8.95
CA GLY A 107 13.06 38.16 8.35
C GLY A 107 12.72 38.77 6.98
N PRO A 108 13.23 39.97 6.63
CA PRO A 108 12.41 41.00 5.98
C PRO A 108 12.77 41.30 4.50
N GLY A 109 11.78 41.77 3.73
CA GLY A 109 12.00 42.35 2.40
C GLY A 109 10.73 42.93 1.81
N GLY A 110 10.54 44.25 1.97
CA GLY A 110 9.31 44.99 1.66
C GLY A 110 8.96 45.20 0.17
N PRO A 111 7.88 45.95 -0.10
CA PRO A 111 7.24 46.05 -1.42
C PRO A 111 7.91 47.11 -2.30
N ARG A 112 7.96 46.87 -3.62
CA ARG A 112 8.30 47.90 -4.61
C ARG A 112 7.31 47.93 -5.77
N THR A 113 6.56 49.02 -5.78
CA THR A 113 5.82 49.63 -6.88
C THR A 113 6.75 50.17 -7.97
N GLY A 114 6.28 50.17 -9.23
CA GLY A 114 6.71 51.12 -10.28
C GLY A 114 7.25 50.50 -11.58
N GLY A 115 6.49 50.62 -12.67
CA GLY A 115 7.00 50.51 -14.06
C GLY A 115 7.73 51.80 -14.52
N PRO A 116 7.88 52.12 -15.83
CA PRO A 116 7.35 51.44 -17.04
C PRO A 116 8.34 51.40 -18.27
N ALA A 117 7.78 51.06 -19.44
CA ALA A 117 8.30 51.20 -20.83
C ALA A 117 9.25 50.09 -21.34
N GLY A 118 9.10 49.50 -22.52
CA GLY A 118 8.17 49.66 -23.64
C GLY A 118 8.77 48.97 -24.87
N ARG A 119 7.94 48.34 -25.72
CA ARG A 119 8.06 48.25 -27.21
C ARG A 119 7.20 47.10 -27.76
N GLU A 120 6.21 47.50 -28.54
CA GLU A 120 5.60 46.78 -29.69
C GLU A 120 5.72 47.76 -30.90
N PRO A 121 5.53 47.41 -32.20
CA PRO A 121 4.40 46.58 -32.69
C PRO A 121 4.56 45.81 -34.04
N GLY A 122 3.54 44.98 -34.36
CA GLY A 122 3.15 44.57 -35.73
C GLY A 122 2.62 43.12 -35.78
N ALA A 123 1.44 42.75 -36.31
CA ALA A 123 0.52 43.39 -37.26
C ALA A 123 -0.94 42.86 -37.13
N ARG A 124 -1.87 43.51 -37.86
CA ARG A 124 -3.35 43.56 -37.81
C ARG A 124 -4.12 42.28 -38.24
N ARG A 125 -5.25 41.95 -37.56
CA ARG A 125 -6.72 41.99 -37.93
C ARG A 125 -7.13 41.24 -39.23
N THR A 126 -8.26 40.51 -39.44
CA THR A 126 -9.58 40.11 -38.83
C THR A 126 -10.32 39.24 -39.93
N PRO A 127 -11.64 38.92 -39.95
CA PRO A 127 -12.55 38.13 -39.07
C PRO A 127 -13.47 37.07 -39.81
N GLY A 128 -14.07 36.12 -39.06
CA GLY A 128 -15.50 35.68 -39.18
C GLY A 128 -16.04 34.67 -40.23
N GLY A 129 -16.51 33.48 -39.76
CA GLY A 129 -17.75 32.74 -40.14
C GLY A 129 -17.68 31.58 -41.17
N PRO A 130 -18.61 30.56 -41.19
CA PRO A 130 -19.75 30.23 -40.32
C PRO A 130 -19.72 28.79 -39.68
N PRO A 131 -20.69 28.43 -38.82
CA PRO A 131 -20.87 27.09 -38.22
C PRO A 131 -21.81 26.18 -39.05
N ASP A 132 -22.00 24.95 -38.56
CA ASP A 132 -23.03 23.94 -38.90
C ASP A 132 -22.67 22.84 -39.90
N GLY A 133 -22.23 21.69 -39.34
CA GLY A 133 -22.29 20.36 -39.92
C GLY A 133 -23.00 19.40 -38.95
N PRO A 134 -23.71 18.36 -39.42
CA PRO A 134 -24.73 17.67 -38.64
C PRO A 134 -24.15 16.86 -37.49
N ALA A 135 -24.89 16.86 -36.38
CA ALA A 135 -24.65 16.02 -35.22
C ALA A 135 -24.44 14.55 -35.65
N GLY A 136 -23.24 14.04 -35.41
CA GLY A 136 -22.98 12.60 -35.45
C GLY A 136 -23.88 11.88 -34.45
N PRO A 137 -24.09 10.56 -34.62
CA PRO A 137 -24.91 9.77 -33.72
C PRO A 137 -24.39 9.92 -32.27
N PRO A 138 -25.26 9.74 -31.26
CA PRO A 138 -24.87 9.89 -29.86
C PRO A 138 -23.61 9.07 -29.59
N ASP A 139 -22.59 9.70 -29.03
CA ASP A 139 -21.40 9.00 -28.58
C ASP A 139 -21.84 8.09 -27.43
N ASP A 140 -21.96 6.79 -27.71
CA ASP A 140 -22.31 5.73 -26.76
C ASP A 140 -21.21 5.52 -25.70
N ARG A 141 -20.40 6.53 -25.39
CA ARG A 141 -19.39 6.52 -24.33
C ARG A 141 -19.98 6.80 -22.95
N ALA A 142 -21.22 6.39 -22.73
CA ALA A 142 -21.73 6.15 -21.40
C ALA A 142 -21.13 4.84 -20.88
N GLY A 143 -19.99 4.94 -20.20
CA GLY A 143 -19.55 3.93 -19.24
C GLY A 143 -18.83 2.69 -19.81
N ALA A 144 -17.87 2.88 -20.70
CA ALA A 144 -16.75 1.94 -20.73
C ALA A 144 -15.86 2.29 -19.52
N GLY A 145 -16.13 1.64 -18.37
CA GLY A 145 -15.17 1.66 -17.27
C GLY A 145 -13.81 1.30 -17.83
N GLU A 146 -12.78 2.08 -17.51
CA GLU A 146 -11.41 1.76 -17.89
C GLU A 146 -11.19 0.26 -17.63
N ALA A 147 -10.83 -0.48 -18.68
CA ALA A 147 -10.50 -1.89 -18.51
C ALA A 147 -9.38 -1.95 -17.46
N ALA A 148 -9.70 -2.40 -16.26
CA ALA A 148 -8.71 -2.57 -15.22
C ALA A 148 -7.69 -3.58 -15.75
N PHE A 149 -6.49 -3.11 -16.09
CA PHE A 149 -5.37 -3.97 -16.46
C PHE A 149 -5.02 -4.94 -15.32
N GLU A 150 -5.36 -4.56 -14.09
CA GLU A 150 -5.07 -5.30 -12.88
C GLU A 150 -6.07 -6.43 -12.61
N SER A 151 -5.54 -7.61 -12.33
CA SER A 151 -6.29 -8.79 -11.90
C SER A 151 -5.55 -9.49 -10.76
N SER A 152 -6.32 -10.20 -9.92
CA SER A 152 -5.72 -11.00 -8.86
C SER A 152 -4.87 -12.13 -9.44
N PRO A 153 -3.70 -12.46 -8.85
CA PRO A 153 -2.90 -13.58 -9.29
C PRO A 153 -3.70 -14.88 -9.27
N LEU A 154 -3.53 -15.68 -10.32
CA LEU A 154 -4.12 -17.01 -10.40
C LEU A 154 -3.13 -18.04 -9.87
N PRO A 155 -3.58 -19.02 -9.06
CA PRO A 155 -2.70 -20.04 -8.54
C PRO A 155 -2.24 -21.00 -9.63
N LYS A 156 -0.97 -21.39 -9.60
CA LYS A 156 -0.42 -22.47 -10.45
C LYS A 156 -0.69 -23.86 -9.87
N ASP A 157 -0.71 -23.98 -8.54
CA ASP A 157 -0.90 -25.25 -7.82
C ASP A 157 -1.73 -25.07 -6.53
N ASP A 158 -2.11 -26.17 -5.88
CA ASP A 158 -2.95 -26.16 -4.68
C ASP A 158 -2.27 -25.46 -3.49
N ALA A 159 -0.94 -25.54 -3.39
CA ALA A 159 -0.20 -24.87 -2.34
C ALA A 159 -0.19 -23.35 -2.56
N GLU A 160 -0.03 -22.88 -3.79
CA GLU A 160 -0.18 -21.47 -4.15
C GLU A 160 -1.62 -20.99 -3.94
N LYS A 161 -2.61 -21.80 -4.32
CA LYS A 161 -4.02 -21.51 -4.06
C LYS A 161 -4.29 -21.29 -2.57
N LYS A 162 -3.73 -22.15 -1.71
CA LYS A 162 -3.83 -22.01 -0.26
C LYS A 162 -3.17 -20.72 0.24
N ILE A 163 -1.97 -20.39 -0.24
CA ILE A 163 -1.26 -19.18 0.18
C ILE A 163 -2.01 -17.92 -0.26
N LEU A 164 -2.48 -17.86 -1.52
CA LEU A 164 -3.27 -16.74 -2.03
C LEU A 164 -4.58 -16.57 -1.24
N ALA A 165 -5.24 -17.66 -0.87
CA ALA A 165 -6.43 -17.57 -0.01
C ALA A 165 -6.13 -17.02 1.40
N VAL A 166 -4.95 -17.32 1.96
CA VAL A 166 -4.51 -16.74 3.23
C VAL A 166 -4.18 -15.25 3.08
N LEU A 167 -3.52 -14.86 1.98
CA LEU A 167 -3.27 -13.44 1.67
C LEU A 167 -4.59 -12.67 1.52
N ASP A 168 -5.57 -13.21 0.78
CA ASP A 168 -6.90 -12.61 0.65
C ASP A 168 -7.61 -12.41 1.99
N ASP A 169 -7.49 -13.40 2.87
CA ASP A 169 -8.07 -13.33 4.22
C ASP A 169 -7.36 -12.28 5.08
N MET A 170 -6.02 -12.21 5.02
CA MET A 170 -5.22 -11.23 5.76
C MET A 170 -5.54 -9.80 5.31
N ASP A 171 -5.70 -9.59 3.99
CA ASP A 171 -6.04 -8.30 3.39
C ASP A 171 -7.46 -7.84 3.81
N LYS A 172 -8.44 -8.73 3.73
CA LYS A 172 -9.84 -8.43 4.10
C LYS A 172 -10.05 -8.25 5.61
N ASN A 173 -9.31 -8.99 6.43
CA ASN A 173 -9.48 -9.02 7.88
C ASN A 173 -8.35 -8.28 8.62
N ALA A 174 -7.56 -7.46 7.92
CA ALA A 174 -6.57 -6.60 8.54
C ALA A 174 -7.26 -5.77 9.64
N ARG A 175 -6.91 -6.05 10.91
CA ARG A 175 -7.46 -5.29 12.03
C ARG A 175 -6.98 -3.84 11.93
N ARG A 176 -7.79 -2.88 12.36
CA ARG A 176 -7.35 -1.48 12.51
C ARG A 176 -6.01 -1.43 13.26
N GLY A 177 -5.00 -0.80 12.65
CA GLY A 177 -3.63 -0.72 13.19
C GLY A 177 -2.64 -1.79 12.67
N MET A 178 -3.10 -2.70 11.81
CA MET A 178 -2.21 -3.55 11.01
C MET A 178 -1.71 -2.76 9.81
N MET A 179 -0.42 -2.41 9.83
CA MET A 179 0.26 -1.71 8.75
C MET A 179 0.82 -2.76 7.79
N SER A 180 -0.02 -3.23 6.86
CA SER A 180 0.43 -4.09 5.77
C SER A 180 0.70 -3.26 4.52
N VAL A 181 1.68 -3.71 3.73
CA VAL A 181 1.86 -3.23 2.37
C VAL A 181 0.58 -3.47 1.55
N PRO A 182 0.23 -2.58 0.60
CA PRO A 182 -0.82 -2.86 -0.37
C PRO A 182 -0.60 -4.18 -1.12
N ARG A 183 -1.68 -4.76 -1.63
CA ARG A 183 -1.62 -6.03 -2.37
C ARG A 183 -0.65 -5.98 -3.57
N ASP A 184 -0.63 -4.86 -4.29
CA ASP A 184 0.22 -4.72 -5.48
C ASP A 184 1.71 -4.64 -5.13
N ASP A 185 2.05 -4.08 -3.97
CA ASP A 185 3.41 -4.09 -3.44
C ASP A 185 3.85 -5.51 -3.10
N GLY A 186 2.96 -6.31 -2.51
CA GLY A 186 3.20 -7.72 -2.28
C GLY A 186 3.43 -8.50 -3.59
N ARG A 187 2.62 -8.24 -4.62
CA ARG A 187 2.80 -8.82 -5.96
C ARG A 187 4.15 -8.41 -6.57
N TYR A 188 4.52 -7.14 -6.42
CA TYR A 188 5.80 -6.62 -6.88
C TYR A 188 6.98 -7.30 -6.17
N LEU A 189 6.92 -7.46 -4.85
CA LEU A 189 7.93 -8.20 -4.08
C LEU A 189 8.09 -9.64 -4.56
N ARG A 190 6.97 -10.34 -4.82
CA ARG A 190 7.02 -11.69 -5.41
C ARG A 190 7.73 -11.69 -6.76
N LEU A 191 7.36 -10.78 -7.66
CA LEU A 191 7.94 -10.72 -9.01
C LEU A 191 9.45 -10.43 -8.97
N LEU A 192 9.88 -9.47 -8.15
CA LEU A 192 11.30 -9.16 -7.95
C LEU A 192 12.05 -10.35 -7.39
N ALA A 193 11.54 -10.96 -6.32
CA ALA A 193 12.18 -12.11 -5.69
C ALA A 193 12.29 -13.29 -6.66
N GLU A 194 11.20 -13.67 -7.34
CA GLU A 194 11.23 -14.81 -8.27
C GLU A 194 12.20 -14.57 -9.44
N SER A 195 12.26 -13.34 -9.96
CA SER A 195 13.19 -12.95 -11.04
C SER A 195 14.66 -12.94 -10.58
N LEU A 196 14.92 -12.58 -9.33
CA LEU A 196 16.27 -12.55 -8.75
C LEU A 196 16.78 -13.95 -8.37
N ASN A 197 15.88 -14.92 -8.15
CA ASN A 197 16.18 -16.26 -7.68
C ASN A 197 17.01 -16.31 -6.36
N PRO A 198 16.62 -15.56 -5.30
CA PRO A 198 17.38 -15.45 -4.07
C PRO A 198 17.36 -16.77 -3.28
N LYS A 199 18.44 -17.00 -2.54
CA LYS A 199 18.59 -18.09 -1.55
C LYS A 199 18.45 -17.56 -0.13
N ASN A 200 18.91 -16.34 0.14
CA ASN A 200 18.80 -15.69 1.44
C ASN A 200 18.12 -14.31 1.30
N VAL A 201 16.91 -14.21 1.85
CA VAL A 201 16.13 -12.96 1.92
C VAL A 201 16.04 -12.50 3.36
N VAL A 202 16.24 -11.21 3.58
CA VAL A 202 16.09 -10.57 4.89
C VAL A 202 14.98 -9.52 4.81
N GLU A 203 14.08 -9.53 5.79
CA GLU A 203 13.01 -8.53 5.94
C GLU A 203 13.11 -7.86 7.30
N ILE A 204 13.07 -6.52 7.32
CA ILE A 204 13.01 -5.72 8.54
C ILE A 204 11.61 -5.13 8.66
N GLY A 205 10.84 -5.58 9.66
CA GLY A 205 9.43 -5.23 9.86
C GLY A 205 8.47 -6.32 9.38
N THR A 206 8.25 -7.36 10.18
CA THR A 206 7.33 -8.45 9.81
C THR A 206 5.86 -8.07 9.91
N SER A 207 5.48 -7.25 10.90
CA SER A 207 4.09 -7.01 11.29
C SER A 207 3.36 -8.34 11.51
N HIS A 208 2.17 -8.54 10.92
CA HIS A 208 1.46 -9.82 10.94
C HIS A 208 1.84 -10.77 9.78
N GLY A 209 2.95 -10.51 9.07
CA GLY A 209 3.57 -11.40 8.10
C GLY A 209 3.04 -11.32 6.66
N TYR A 210 2.35 -10.24 6.27
CA TYR A 210 1.74 -10.16 4.93
C TYR A 210 2.77 -10.12 3.80
N SER A 211 3.73 -9.18 3.85
CA SER A 211 4.85 -9.10 2.90
C SER A 211 5.71 -10.36 2.91
N ALA A 212 6.00 -10.91 4.10
CA ALA A 212 6.71 -12.18 4.26
C ALA A 212 6.04 -13.33 3.51
N VAL A 213 4.71 -13.45 3.56
CA VAL A 213 3.97 -14.49 2.83
C VAL A 213 4.06 -14.30 1.31
N TRP A 214 4.05 -13.05 0.82
CA TRP A 214 4.30 -12.75 -0.59
C TRP A 214 5.72 -13.15 -1.03
N LEU A 215 6.73 -12.83 -0.23
CA LEU A 215 8.11 -13.27 -0.48
C LEU A 215 8.20 -14.80 -0.49
N CYS A 216 7.50 -15.48 0.42
CA CYS A 216 7.46 -16.94 0.48
C CYS A 216 6.87 -17.59 -0.78
N LEU A 217 5.95 -16.94 -1.50
CA LEU A 217 5.48 -17.45 -2.80
C LEU A 217 6.64 -17.60 -3.78
N ALA A 218 7.52 -16.61 -3.86
CA ALA A 218 8.73 -16.70 -4.69
C ALA A 218 9.71 -17.73 -4.14
N LEU A 219 9.96 -17.73 -2.82
CA LEU A 219 10.95 -18.61 -2.19
C LEU A 219 10.60 -20.10 -2.26
N ARG A 220 9.31 -20.45 -2.35
CA ARG A 220 8.88 -21.81 -2.68
C ARG A 220 9.44 -22.28 -4.01
N THR A 221 9.44 -21.41 -5.02
CA THR A 221 9.95 -21.72 -6.37
C THR A 221 11.48 -21.70 -6.40
N THR A 222 12.11 -20.75 -5.73
CA THR A 222 13.57 -20.59 -5.77
C THR A 222 14.30 -21.54 -4.82
N GLY A 223 13.62 -22.10 -3.83
CA GLY A 223 14.21 -22.89 -2.75
C GLY A 223 14.97 -22.05 -1.72
N GLY A 224 14.76 -20.74 -1.70
CA GLY A 224 15.38 -19.83 -0.73
C GLY A 224 14.68 -19.80 0.64
N LYS A 225 15.24 -19.02 1.56
CA LYS A 225 14.72 -18.81 2.92
C LYS A 225 14.58 -17.33 3.23
N LEU A 226 13.65 -17.01 4.13
CA LEU A 226 13.41 -15.68 4.66
C LEU A 226 13.82 -15.63 6.12
N THR A 227 14.62 -14.64 6.50
CA THR A 227 14.77 -14.20 7.90
C THR A 227 14.04 -12.88 8.07
N THR A 228 13.10 -12.79 9.01
CA THR A 228 12.29 -11.59 9.25
C THR A 228 12.34 -11.17 10.72
N PHE A 229 12.28 -9.87 10.98
CA PHE A 229 12.44 -9.29 12.31
C PHE A 229 11.19 -8.51 12.73
N GLU A 230 10.70 -8.79 13.94
CA GLU A 230 9.56 -8.10 14.55
C GLU A 230 9.80 -7.83 16.04
N ILE A 231 9.59 -6.58 16.45
CA ILE A 231 9.81 -6.14 17.82
C ILE A 231 8.59 -6.44 18.72
N ASP A 232 7.38 -6.40 18.17
CA ASP A 232 6.16 -6.64 18.92
C ASP A 232 5.82 -8.13 19.00
N ALA A 233 5.89 -8.70 20.21
CA ALA A 233 5.64 -10.12 20.45
C ALA A 233 4.24 -10.60 20.02
N GLN A 234 3.21 -9.73 20.09
CA GLN A 234 1.86 -10.11 19.67
C GLN A 234 1.75 -10.21 18.15
N ARG A 235 2.36 -9.27 17.42
CA ARG A 235 2.46 -9.30 15.96
C ARG A 235 3.32 -10.47 15.51
N ALA A 236 4.45 -10.74 16.17
CA ALA A 236 5.28 -11.89 15.91
C ALA A 236 4.51 -13.21 16.06
N ALA A 237 3.73 -13.36 17.15
CA ALA A 237 2.88 -14.53 17.36
C ALA A 237 1.81 -14.68 16.25
N LEU A 238 1.19 -13.56 15.84
CA LEU A 238 0.21 -13.56 14.76
C LEU A 238 0.84 -13.90 13.40
N ALA A 239 2.04 -13.38 13.11
CA ALA A 239 2.81 -13.70 11.90
C ALA A 239 3.13 -15.20 11.85
N ARG A 240 3.61 -15.80 12.94
CA ARG A 240 3.83 -17.26 13.03
C ARG A 240 2.54 -18.04 12.74
N ALA A 241 1.41 -17.62 13.29
CA ALA A 241 0.12 -18.25 13.01
C ALA A 241 -0.26 -18.15 11.52
N ASN A 242 -0.02 -17.00 10.88
CA ASN A 242 -0.27 -16.81 9.45
C ASN A 242 0.69 -17.64 8.58
N PHE A 243 1.97 -17.75 8.92
CA PHE A 243 2.92 -18.61 8.21
C PHE A 243 2.50 -20.08 8.25
N LYS A 244 2.05 -20.55 9.41
CA LYS A 244 1.51 -21.90 9.57
C LYS A 244 0.23 -22.10 8.75
N ARG A 245 -0.70 -21.14 8.80
CA ARG A 245 -1.93 -21.16 7.98
C ARG A 245 -1.62 -21.21 6.49
N ALA A 246 -0.66 -20.43 6.02
CA ALA A 246 -0.21 -20.42 4.62
C ALA A 246 0.60 -21.67 4.25
N GLY A 247 1.15 -22.40 5.23
CA GLY A 247 2.00 -23.57 5.00
C GLY A 247 3.42 -23.22 4.58
N VAL A 248 3.92 -22.04 4.97
CA VAL A 248 5.25 -21.52 4.60
C VAL A 248 6.22 -21.45 5.78
N GLU A 249 5.82 -21.94 6.95
CA GLU A 249 6.62 -21.86 8.19
C GLU A 249 8.04 -22.44 8.05
N SER A 250 8.23 -23.46 7.21
CA SER A 250 9.55 -24.06 6.97
C SER A 250 10.49 -23.17 6.14
N LEU A 251 9.98 -22.10 5.53
CA LEU A 251 10.74 -21.13 4.75
C LEU A 251 11.17 -19.91 5.56
N VAL A 252 10.58 -19.71 6.74
CA VAL A 252 10.70 -18.45 7.49
C VAL A 252 11.35 -18.69 8.85
N THR A 253 12.41 -17.92 9.12
CA THR A 253 12.94 -17.70 10.45
C THR A 253 12.46 -16.33 10.94
N LEU A 254 11.50 -16.31 11.86
CA LEU A 254 11.08 -15.07 12.53
C LEU A 254 11.93 -14.87 13.79
N VAL A 255 12.65 -13.75 13.84
CA VAL A 255 13.43 -13.26 14.99
C VAL A 255 12.59 -12.22 15.72
N GLU A 256 12.32 -12.47 16.99
CA GLU A 256 11.60 -11.54 17.87
C GLU A 256 12.62 -10.68 18.63
N GLY A 257 12.52 -9.36 18.53
CA GLY A 257 13.44 -8.41 19.16
C GLY A 257 13.67 -7.14 18.36
N ASP A 258 14.51 -6.25 18.89
CA ASP A 258 14.89 -5.02 18.21
C ASP A 258 15.79 -5.36 17.01
N ALA A 259 15.29 -5.07 15.81
CA ALA A 259 16.03 -5.32 14.57
C ALA A 259 17.36 -4.53 14.53
N HIS A 260 17.45 -3.35 15.14
CA HIS A 260 18.69 -2.57 15.17
C HIS A 260 19.83 -3.31 15.89
N GLU A 261 19.50 -4.19 16.84
CA GLU A 261 20.46 -5.01 17.57
C GLU A 261 20.63 -6.38 16.89
N GLU A 262 19.53 -7.05 16.58
CA GLU A 262 19.51 -8.44 16.13
C GLU A 262 20.15 -8.65 14.75
N VAL A 263 20.05 -7.67 13.85
CA VAL A 263 20.64 -7.78 12.50
C VAL A 263 22.16 -7.91 12.51
N SER A 264 22.83 -7.45 13.57
CA SER A 264 24.28 -7.59 13.74
C SER A 264 24.75 -9.04 13.84
N LYS A 265 23.84 -9.97 14.16
CA LYS A 265 24.10 -11.40 14.26
C LYS A 265 24.11 -12.09 12.90
N LEU A 266 23.55 -11.46 11.86
CA LEU A 266 23.61 -11.97 10.50
C LEU A 266 25.06 -12.00 9.99
N LYS A 267 25.39 -13.06 9.23
CA LYS A 267 26.72 -13.29 8.65
C LYS A 267 26.66 -13.70 7.18
N ASP A 268 25.57 -14.33 6.77
CA ASP A 268 25.42 -14.85 5.41
C ASP A 268 25.13 -13.73 4.40
N PRO A 269 25.60 -13.85 3.15
CA PRO A 269 25.28 -12.90 2.09
C PRO A 269 23.77 -12.78 1.87
N ILE A 270 23.29 -11.55 1.68
CA ILE A 270 21.88 -11.24 1.45
C ILE A 270 21.66 -11.04 -0.05
N ASP A 271 20.74 -11.81 -0.63
CA ASP A 271 20.34 -11.65 -2.03
C ASP A 271 19.33 -10.51 -2.18
N LEU A 272 18.34 -10.46 -1.28
CA LEU A 272 17.29 -9.45 -1.24
C LEU A 272 17.07 -8.99 0.21
N LEU A 273 17.16 -7.68 0.43
CA LEU A 273 16.82 -7.02 1.68
C LEU A 273 15.52 -6.24 1.48
N PHE A 274 14.48 -6.51 2.27
CA PHE A 274 13.26 -5.72 2.31
C PHE A 274 13.19 -4.90 3.60
N LEU A 275 12.98 -3.58 3.47
CA LEU A 275 12.86 -2.64 4.58
C LEU A 275 11.42 -2.09 4.62
N ASP A 276 10.69 -2.42 5.68
CA ASP A 276 9.40 -1.83 6.01
C ASP A 276 9.20 -1.71 7.53
N ALA A 277 10.06 -0.91 8.16
CA ALA A 277 10.05 -0.67 9.60
C ALA A 277 9.99 0.84 9.90
N ASP A 278 10.59 1.26 11.02
CA ASP A 278 10.76 2.66 11.37
C ASP A 278 11.66 3.37 10.34
N LYS A 279 11.21 4.52 9.83
CA LYS A 279 11.87 5.16 8.69
C LYS A 279 13.16 5.89 9.07
N GLU A 280 13.23 6.41 10.29
CA GLU A 280 14.44 7.07 10.83
C GLU A 280 15.62 6.10 11.01
N GLY A 281 15.32 4.80 11.21
CA GLY A 281 16.29 3.72 11.32
C GLY A 281 16.82 3.17 9.98
N TYR A 282 16.25 3.54 8.83
CA TYR A 282 16.65 2.99 7.53
C TYR A 282 18.13 3.19 7.21
N LEU A 283 18.71 4.34 7.60
CA LEU A 283 20.14 4.57 7.41
C LEU A 283 20.98 3.59 8.24
N ASP A 284 20.61 3.34 9.49
CA ASP A 284 21.31 2.40 10.36
C ASP A 284 21.23 0.96 9.81
N TYR A 285 20.04 0.53 9.38
CA TYR A 285 19.88 -0.76 8.71
C TYR A 285 20.74 -0.87 7.45
N LEU A 286 20.77 0.18 6.62
CA LEU A 286 21.59 0.23 5.42
C LEU A 286 23.08 0.08 5.75
N GLU A 287 23.59 0.84 6.71
CA GLU A 287 25.01 0.81 7.09
C GLU A 287 25.41 -0.57 7.62
N LYS A 288 24.55 -1.22 8.42
CA LYS A 288 24.81 -2.55 8.98
C LYS A 288 24.69 -3.67 7.95
N LEU A 289 23.72 -3.60 7.03
CA LEU A 289 23.35 -4.71 6.15
C LEU A 289 23.91 -4.60 4.73
N LEU A 290 24.18 -3.40 4.21
CA LEU A 290 24.76 -3.22 2.87
C LEU A 290 26.06 -4.00 2.66
N PRO A 291 26.97 -4.15 3.64
CA PRO A 291 28.14 -5.02 3.50
C PRO A 291 27.77 -6.49 3.22
N LEU A 292 26.66 -6.98 3.76
CA LEU A 292 26.17 -8.35 3.58
C LEU A 292 25.36 -8.52 2.30
N VAL A 293 24.72 -7.47 1.79
CA VAL A 293 24.06 -7.53 0.47
C VAL A 293 25.11 -7.88 -0.58
N ARG A 294 24.91 -8.96 -1.33
CA ARG A 294 25.90 -9.39 -2.33
C ARG A 294 25.92 -8.43 -3.54
N PRO A 295 27.02 -8.35 -4.29
CA PRO A 295 27.00 -7.74 -5.62
C PRO A 295 25.90 -8.37 -6.50
N GLY A 296 25.13 -7.52 -7.17
CA GLY A 296 23.92 -7.89 -7.90
C GLY A 296 22.71 -8.24 -7.02
N GLY A 297 22.76 -7.98 -5.71
CA GLY A 297 21.63 -8.10 -4.79
C GLY A 297 20.78 -6.83 -4.76
N LEU A 298 19.56 -6.95 -4.21
CA LEU A 298 18.60 -5.86 -4.15
C LEU A 298 18.30 -5.43 -2.71
N ILE A 299 18.12 -4.13 -2.51
CA ILE A 299 17.47 -3.55 -1.34
C ILE A 299 16.15 -2.95 -1.83
N VAL A 300 15.05 -3.36 -1.23
CA VAL A 300 13.70 -2.87 -1.54
C VAL A 300 13.17 -2.18 -0.29
N ALA A 301 12.87 -0.90 -0.39
CA ALA A 301 12.45 -0.08 0.75
C ALA A 301 11.04 0.47 0.54
N HIS A 302 10.16 0.30 1.52
CA HIS A 302 8.76 0.73 1.49
C HIS A 302 8.56 2.16 2.03
N ASN A 303 7.47 2.80 1.61
CA ASN A 303 7.11 4.21 1.85
C ASN A 303 8.19 5.23 1.47
N MET A 304 8.81 5.07 0.29
CA MET A 304 9.85 5.95 -0.22
C MET A 304 9.29 7.21 -0.89
N ASN A 305 8.37 7.89 -0.21
CA ASN A 305 7.79 9.15 -0.66
C ASN A 305 8.40 10.34 0.11
N ALA A 306 8.27 11.55 -0.45
CA ALA A 306 8.86 12.77 0.11
C ALA A 306 8.39 13.13 1.53
N ARG A 307 7.27 12.56 2.00
CA ARG A 307 6.72 12.83 3.33
C ARG A 307 7.27 11.88 4.40
N GLN A 308 7.59 10.64 4.03
CA GLN A 308 7.91 9.57 4.98
C GLN A 308 9.37 9.13 4.92
N ALA A 309 10.03 9.22 3.77
CA ALA A 309 11.39 8.73 3.60
C ALA A 309 12.39 9.56 4.43
N ASP A 310 13.34 8.88 5.09
CA ASP A 310 14.46 9.57 5.72
C ASP A 310 15.40 10.16 4.64
N PRO A 311 15.59 11.50 4.60
CA PRO A 311 16.42 12.14 3.59
C PRO A 311 17.88 11.68 3.64
N ARG A 312 18.38 11.24 4.80
CA ARG A 312 19.74 10.72 4.96
C ARG A 312 19.90 9.37 4.28
N TYR A 313 18.91 8.48 4.44
CA TYR A 313 18.86 7.20 3.73
C TYR A 313 18.75 7.42 2.22
N VAL A 314 17.83 8.29 1.78
CA VAL A 314 17.67 8.64 0.35
C VAL A 314 18.99 9.14 -0.24
N LYS A 315 19.69 10.06 0.46
CA LYS A 315 21.00 10.54 0.02
C LYS A 315 22.02 9.41 -0.06
N ALA A 316 22.09 8.52 0.92
CA ALA A 316 23.04 7.42 0.94
C ALA A 316 22.86 6.48 -0.27
N ILE A 317 21.62 6.13 -0.62
CA ILE A 317 21.33 5.21 -1.74
C ILE A 317 21.40 5.85 -3.13
N THR A 318 21.33 7.18 -3.23
CA THR A 318 21.34 7.92 -4.52
C THR A 318 22.70 8.53 -4.86
N THR A 319 23.59 8.69 -3.87
CA THR A 319 24.93 9.29 -4.09
C THR A 319 26.06 8.27 -4.05
N ASN A 320 25.79 7.02 -3.65
CA ASN A 320 26.80 5.97 -3.64
C ASN A 320 27.01 5.39 -5.05
N PRO A 321 28.22 5.51 -5.64
CA PRO A 321 28.49 5.04 -7.00
C PRO A 321 28.45 3.52 -7.15
N GLN A 322 28.38 2.74 -6.07
CA GLN A 322 28.18 1.29 -6.10
C GLN A 322 26.69 0.89 -6.14
N LEU A 323 25.79 1.85 -5.98
CA LEU A 323 24.35 1.63 -5.97
C LEU A 323 23.71 2.21 -7.23
N GLU A 324 22.58 1.64 -7.62
CA GLU A 324 21.67 2.18 -8.62
C GLU A 324 20.28 2.12 -8.01
N THR A 325 19.57 3.24 -7.93
CA THR A 325 18.27 3.32 -7.23
C THR A 325 17.19 3.87 -8.16
N LEU A 326 16.08 3.16 -8.24
CA LEU A 326 14.85 3.64 -8.86
C LEU A 326 13.74 3.73 -7.81
N PHE A 327 12.92 4.77 -7.89
CA PHE A 327 11.69 4.89 -7.12
C PHE A 327 10.50 4.54 -8.01
N VAL A 328 9.74 3.53 -7.60
CA VAL A 328 8.59 3.00 -8.34
C VAL A 328 7.34 3.35 -7.56
N ASN A 329 6.40 4.04 -8.22
CA ASN A 329 5.08 4.31 -7.68
C ASN A 329 4.13 3.18 -8.06
N LEU A 330 3.57 2.49 -7.07
CA LEU A 330 2.63 1.38 -7.24
C LEU A 330 1.26 1.76 -6.67
N GLY A 331 0.71 2.88 -7.14
CA GLY A 331 -0.58 3.38 -6.69
C GLY A 331 -0.45 4.14 -5.37
N SER A 332 -0.83 3.53 -4.24
CA SER A 332 -0.90 4.21 -2.95
C SER A 332 0.44 4.30 -2.19
N SER A 333 1.48 3.67 -2.69
CA SER A 333 2.79 3.55 -2.05
C SER A 333 3.92 3.77 -3.05
N ASP A 334 5.00 4.36 -2.55
CA ASP A 334 6.26 4.49 -3.26
C ASP A 334 7.25 3.47 -2.71
N ILE A 335 7.89 2.72 -3.60
CA ILE A 335 8.92 1.73 -3.29
C ILE A 335 10.24 2.18 -3.89
N GLY A 336 11.29 2.21 -3.07
CA GLY A 336 12.67 2.37 -3.56
C GLY A 336 13.26 1.00 -3.85
N VAL A 337 13.79 0.81 -5.06
CA VAL A 337 14.53 -0.40 -5.46
C VAL A 337 15.96 -0.01 -5.74
N THR A 338 16.87 -0.51 -4.91
CA THR A 338 18.30 -0.24 -4.99
C THR A 338 19.06 -1.52 -5.35
N LEU A 339 19.76 -1.50 -6.47
CA LEU A 339 20.68 -2.55 -6.90
C LEU A 339 22.08 -2.24 -6.37
N LYS A 340 22.71 -3.22 -5.70
CA LYS A 340 24.16 -3.20 -5.47
C LYS A 340 24.86 -3.68 -6.73
N LYS A 341 25.63 -2.82 -7.39
CA LYS A 341 26.29 -3.14 -8.68
C LYS A 341 27.35 -4.23 -8.51
N ARG A 342 27.65 -4.94 -9.61
CA ARG A 342 28.65 -6.02 -9.68
C ARG A 342 30.06 -5.49 -9.77
#